data_AF-V4RF23-F1
#
_entry.id   AF-V4RF23-F1
#
_cell.length_a   1.000
_cell.length_b   1.000
_cell.length_c   1.000
_cell.angle_alpha   90.00
_cell.angle_beta   90.00
_cell.angle_gamma   90.00
#
_symmetry.space_group_name_H-M   'P 1'
#
loop_
_entity.id
_entity.type
_entity.pdbx_description
1 polymer ?
#
loop_
_entity_poly.entity_id
_entity_poly.type
_entity_poly.pdbx_seq_one_letter_code
_entity_poly.pdbx_strand_id
1 'polypeptide(L)'
;MRLVDYPISAKHQLSPKQVNEILDILRSLDGPTLVHCMSGVDRSGIVSAFYLADVAKAGEVTAELQLSPFYGHIPLPFSPFYAMDLSFEAVEPLFGYVGS
;
A
#
# COMPACT_ATOMS: atom_id res chain seq x y z
N MET A 1 -15.61 -11.53 12.93
CA MET A 1 -14.21 -11.09 12.77
C MET A 1 -13.58 -11.96 11.70
N ARG A 2 -13.10 -11.37 10.60
CA ARG A 2 -12.48 -12.08 9.47
C ARG A 2 -10.98 -11.80 9.51
N LEU A 3 -10.17 -12.85 9.52
CA LEU A 3 -8.71 -12.74 9.37
C LEU A 3 -8.36 -13.05 7.91
N VAL A 4 -7.47 -12.26 7.32
CA VAL A 4 -6.94 -12.49 5.97
C VAL A 4 -5.42 -12.40 6.05
N ASP A 5 -4.76 -13.52 5.77
CA ASP A 5 -3.31 -13.59 5.70
C ASP A 5 -2.86 -13.50 4.25
N TYR A 6 -2.15 -12.42 3.91
CA TYR A 6 -1.65 -12.19 2.56
C TYR A 6 -0.14 -11.88 2.58
N PRO A 7 0.72 -12.86 2.25
CA PRO A 7 2.16 -12.70 2.40
C PRO A 7 2.74 -11.83 1.27
N ILE A 8 3.33 -10.72 1.66
CA ILE A 8 4.16 -9.86 0.79
C ILE A 8 5.50 -9.54 1.46
N SER A 9 6.48 -9.21 0.63
CA SER A 9 7.81 -8.79 1.07
C SER A 9 7.94 -7.28 0.96
N ALA A 10 8.42 -6.62 2.03
CA ALA A 10 8.71 -5.19 2.00
C ALA A 10 9.90 -4.83 1.08
N LYS A 11 10.67 -5.85 0.66
CA LYS A 11 11.92 -5.68 -0.09
C LYS A 11 11.79 -5.93 -1.59
N HIS A 12 10.58 -6.25 -2.05
CA HIS A 12 10.31 -6.58 -3.45
C HIS A 12 9.10 -5.81 -3.92
N GLN A 13 9.19 -5.28 -5.13
CA GLN A 13 8.07 -4.58 -5.75
C GLN A 13 6.92 -5.57 -5.95
N LEU A 14 5.70 -5.12 -5.66
CA LEU A 14 4.51 -5.94 -5.81
C LEU A 14 4.22 -6.15 -7.30
N SER A 15 3.95 -7.40 -7.67
CA SER A 15 3.47 -7.70 -9.01
C SER A 15 2.06 -7.16 -9.24
N PRO A 16 1.66 -6.84 -10.48
CA PRO A 16 0.30 -6.40 -10.79
C PRO A 16 -0.78 -7.37 -10.29
N LYS A 17 -0.49 -8.69 -10.35
CA LYS A 17 -1.39 -9.71 -9.79
C LYS A 17 -1.57 -9.52 -8.29
N GLN A 18 -0.48 -9.32 -7.55
CA GLN A 18 -0.55 -9.14 -6.10
C GLN A 18 -1.30 -7.87 -5.71
N VAL A 19 -1.11 -6.78 -6.46
CA VAL A 19 -1.85 -5.53 -6.21
C VAL A 19 -3.33 -5.75 -6.41
N ASN A 20 -3.75 -6.36 -7.52
CA ASN A 20 -5.17 -6.64 -7.76
C ASN A 20 -5.78 -7.54 -6.67
N GLU A 21 -5.07 -8.59 -6.25
CA GLU A 21 -5.53 -9.47 -5.16
C GLU A 21 -5.69 -8.70 -3.83
N ILE A 22 -4.77 -7.79 -3.49
CA ILE A 22 -4.89 -6.93 -2.30
C ILE A 22 -6.10 -5.99 -2.43
N LEU A 23 -6.28 -5.33 -3.58
CA LEU A 23 -7.40 -4.41 -3.80
C LEU A 23 -8.74 -5.13 -3.70
N ASP A 24 -8.86 -6.33 -4.28
CA ASP A 24 -10.07 -7.14 -4.19
C ASP A 24 -10.35 -7.60 -2.76
N ILE A 25 -9.30 -7.94 -1.99
CA ILE A 25 -9.44 -8.21 -0.55
C ILE A 25 -10.01 -6.97 0.13
N LEU A 26 -9.39 -5.80 -0.02
CA LEU A 26 -9.78 -4.55 0.65
C LEU A 26 -11.22 -4.14 0.31
N ARG A 27 -11.64 -4.26 -0.95
CA ARG A 27 -13.01 -4.01 -1.40
C ARG A 27 -14.04 -4.96 -0.79
N SER A 28 -13.62 -6.16 -0.39
CA SER A 28 -14.48 -7.19 0.21
C SER A 28 -14.60 -7.10 1.74
N LEU A 29 -13.93 -6.15 2.38
CA LEU A 29 -13.96 -6.00 3.84
C LEU A 29 -15.13 -5.11 4.28
N ASP A 30 -15.94 -5.64 5.20
CA ASP A 30 -17.06 -4.90 5.78
C ASP A 30 -16.65 -4.29 7.13
N GLY A 31 -16.50 -2.97 7.18
CA GLY A 31 -16.28 -2.20 8.42
C GLY A 31 -14.81 -1.93 8.79
N PRO A 32 -14.55 -1.46 10.03
CA PRO A 32 -13.20 -1.09 10.46
C PRO A 32 -12.20 -2.26 10.34
N THR A 33 -11.08 -2.00 9.66
CA THR A 33 -10.04 -3.01 9.36
C THR A 33 -8.73 -2.64 10.03
N LEU A 34 -8.10 -3.61 10.69
CA LEU A 34 -6.72 -3.51 11.18
C LEU A 34 -5.77 -4.15 10.17
N VAL A 35 -4.83 -3.37 9.64
CA VAL A 35 -3.74 -3.85 8.79
C VAL A 35 -2.46 -3.87 9.64
N HIS A 36 -1.70 -4.96 9.59
CA HIS A 36 -0.42 -5.03 10.28
C HIS A 36 0.64 -5.83 9.49
N CYS A 37 1.89 -5.65 9.88
CA CYS A 37 3.01 -6.49 9.46
C CYS A 37 3.92 -6.76 10.68
N MET A 38 5.20 -7.02 10.46
CA MET A 38 6.16 -7.21 11.56
C MET A 38 6.48 -5.89 12.28
N SER A 39 6.74 -4.81 11.55
CA SER A 39 7.15 -3.51 12.09
C SER A 39 6.04 -2.44 12.04
N GLY A 40 4.93 -2.71 11.34
CA GLY A 40 3.86 -1.73 11.14
C GLY A 40 4.19 -0.60 10.16
N VAL A 41 5.33 -0.68 9.45
CA VAL A 41 5.82 0.40 8.58
C VAL A 41 5.52 0.09 7.11
N ASP A 42 6.38 -0.67 6.41
CA ASP A 42 6.38 -0.70 4.94
C ASP A 42 5.16 -1.42 4.34
N ARG A 43 5.01 -2.71 4.65
CA ARG A 43 3.90 -3.54 4.15
C ARG A 43 2.54 -3.10 4.66
N SER A 44 2.50 -2.52 5.86
CA SER A 44 1.25 -1.97 6.40
C SER A 44 0.94 -0.65 5.71
N GLY A 45 1.95 0.20 5.51
CA GLY A 45 1.85 1.48 4.81
C GLY A 45 1.35 1.35 3.39
N ILE A 46 1.92 0.44 2.58
CA ILE A 46 1.46 0.25 1.18
C ILE A 46 0.00 -0.23 1.11
N VAL A 47 -0.42 -1.12 2.01
CA VAL A 47 -1.81 -1.62 2.03
C VAL A 47 -2.76 -0.51 2.52
N SER A 48 -2.35 0.31 3.49
CA SER A 48 -3.09 1.50 3.90
C SER A 48 -3.19 2.53 2.76
N ALA A 49 -2.11 2.72 1.99
CA ALA A 49 -2.08 3.60 0.82
C ALA A 49 -3.09 3.12 -0.23
N PHE A 50 -3.10 1.82 -0.55
CA PHE A 50 -4.07 1.22 -1.47
C PHE A 50 -5.51 1.38 -0.99
N TYR A 51 -5.77 1.19 0.31
CA TYR A 51 -7.10 1.43 0.87
C TYR A 51 -7.54 2.88 0.67
N LEU A 52 -6.66 3.84 0.97
CA LEU A 52 -6.96 5.27 0.83
C LEU A 52 -7.15 5.69 -0.63
N ALA A 53 -6.33 5.14 -1.54
CA ALA A 53 -6.40 5.45 -2.97
C ALA A 53 -7.63 4.83 -3.63
N ASP A 54 -7.94 3.56 -3.35
CA ASP A 54 -8.94 2.80 -4.08
C ASP A 54 -10.31 2.69 -3.39
N VAL A 55 -10.33 2.44 -2.08
CA VAL A 55 -11.59 2.19 -1.35
C VAL A 55 -12.13 3.50 -0.79
N ALA A 56 -11.31 4.27 -0.07
CA ALA A 56 -11.74 5.52 0.55
C ALA A 56 -11.74 6.72 -0.42
N LYS A 57 -11.06 6.59 -1.57
CA LYS A 57 -10.89 7.66 -2.58
C LYS A 57 -10.42 8.99 -1.96
N ALA A 58 -9.47 8.92 -1.02
CA ALA A 58 -8.99 10.06 -0.22
C ALA A 58 -7.99 10.97 -0.95
N GLY A 59 -7.67 10.65 -2.21
CA GLY A 59 -6.70 11.38 -3.05
C GLY A 59 -5.26 10.88 -2.91
N GLU A 60 -4.47 11.20 -3.92
CA GLU A 60 -3.08 10.75 -4.12
C GLU A 60 -2.18 11.10 -2.94
N VAL A 61 -2.06 12.40 -2.63
CA VAL A 61 -1.24 12.90 -1.52
C VAL A 61 -1.56 12.18 -0.21
N THR A 62 -2.85 11.98 0.10
CA THR A 62 -3.26 11.31 1.34
C THR A 62 -2.85 9.84 1.38
N ALA A 63 -2.94 9.16 0.22
CA ALA A 63 -2.56 7.77 0.08
C ALA A 63 -1.04 7.57 0.12
N GLU A 64 -0.31 8.35 -0.68
CA GLU A 64 1.15 8.30 -0.79
C GLU A 64 1.82 8.67 0.53
N LEU A 65 1.23 9.60 1.30
CA LEU A 65 1.72 9.97 2.64
C LEU A 65 1.81 8.77 3.59
N GLN A 66 1.11 7.66 3.36
CA GLN A 66 1.27 6.43 4.17
C GLN A 66 2.66 5.80 4.02
N LEU A 67 3.41 6.16 2.98
CA LEU A 67 4.81 5.80 2.73
C LEU A 67 5.74 6.98 3.07
N SER A 68 5.45 7.71 4.15
CA SER A 68 6.30 8.83 4.60
C SER A 68 7.02 8.53 5.91
N PRO A 69 8.07 9.31 6.26
CA PRO A 69 8.73 9.23 7.56
C PRO A 69 7.81 9.45 8.75
N PHE A 70 6.68 10.15 8.55
CA PHE A 70 5.68 10.33 9.59
C PHE A 70 5.05 9.00 10.03
N TYR A 71 4.92 8.04 9.11
CA TYR A 71 4.48 6.66 9.39
C TYR A 71 5.66 5.68 9.51
N GLY A 72 6.89 6.21 9.67
CA GLY A 72 8.11 5.43 9.89
C GLY A 72 8.79 4.91 8.62
N HIS A 73 8.24 5.15 7.44
CA HIS A 73 8.83 4.71 6.18
C HIS A 73 9.93 5.69 5.72
N ILE A 74 11.06 5.18 5.24
CA ILE A 74 12.19 6.00 4.80
C ILE A 74 12.45 5.75 3.30
N PRO A 75 12.02 6.67 2.41
CA PRO A 75 11.97 6.46 0.96
C PRO A 75 13.33 6.74 0.30
N LEU A 76 14.33 5.93 0.62
CA LEU A 76 15.69 6.05 0.08
C LEU A 76 15.91 5.05 -1.07
N PRO A 77 16.28 5.46 -2.30
CA PRO A 77 16.38 4.55 -3.45
C PRO A 77 17.34 3.36 -3.29
N PHE A 78 18.35 3.48 -2.42
CA PHE A 78 19.30 2.41 -2.11
C PHE A 78 18.82 1.47 -0.99
N SER A 79 17.72 1.81 -0.31
CA SER A 79 17.08 0.97 0.68
C SER A 79 16.26 -0.11 -0.01
N PRO A 80 16.30 -1.38 0.43
CA PRO A 80 15.44 -2.40 -0.13
C PRO A 80 13.95 -2.10 0.09
N PHE A 81 13.61 -1.29 1.09
CA PHE A 81 12.22 -0.94 1.41
C PHE A 81 11.60 0.05 0.41
N TYR A 82 12.43 0.71 -0.42
CA TYR A 82 12.00 1.57 -1.52
C TYR A 82 11.16 0.82 -2.58
N ALA A 83 11.19 -0.50 -2.51
CA ALA A 83 10.30 -1.35 -3.28
C ALA A 83 8.80 -1.05 -3.04
N MET A 84 8.43 -0.52 -1.87
CA MET A 84 7.04 -0.14 -1.60
C MET A 84 6.65 1.13 -2.35
N ASP A 85 7.51 2.14 -2.38
CA ASP A 85 7.31 3.36 -3.20
C ASP A 85 7.13 2.96 -4.67
N LEU A 86 8.07 2.17 -5.22
CA LEU A 86 7.97 1.66 -6.58
C LEU A 86 6.69 0.85 -6.83
N SER A 87 6.15 0.20 -5.81
CA SER A 87 4.88 -0.53 -5.93
C SER A 87 3.69 0.41 -6.02
N PHE A 88 3.71 1.54 -5.30
CA PHE A 88 2.67 2.55 -5.34
C PHE A 88 2.69 3.30 -6.68
N GLU A 89 3.84 3.83 -7.07
CA GLU A 89 4.10 4.52 -8.34
C GLU A 89 3.61 3.69 -9.55
N ALA A 90 3.93 2.39 -9.56
CA ALA A 90 3.56 1.52 -10.67
C ALA A 90 2.04 1.34 -10.84
N VAL A 91 1.23 1.65 -9.80
CA VAL A 91 -0.22 1.44 -9.81
C VAL A 91 -1.03 2.73 -9.69
N GLU A 92 -0.39 3.88 -9.54
CA GLU A 92 -1.02 5.20 -9.59
C GLU A 92 -2.01 5.39 -10.76
N PRO A 93 -1.70 4.96 -12.00
CA PRO A 93 -2.64 5.07 -13.10
C PRO A 93 -3.95 4.30 -12.88
N LEU A 94 -3.93 3.21 -12.09
CA LEU A 94 -5.15 2.45 -11.74
C LEU A 94 -6.08 3.27 -10.83
N PHE A 95 -5.54 4.23 -10.09
CA PHE A 95 -6.29 5.12 -9.20
C PHE A 95 -6.68 6.44 -9.88
N GLY A 96 -6.26 6.64 -11.13
CA GLY A 96 -6.49 7.88 -11.89
C GLY A 96 -5.49 9.00 -11.55
N TYR A 97 -4.37 8.66 -10.92
CA TYR A 97 -3.25 9.57 -10.68
C TYR A 97 -2.34 9.53 -11.92
N VAL A 98 -2.02 10.70 -12.49
CA VAL A 98 -1.28 10.81 -13.75
C VAL A 98 -0.22 11.89 -13.63
N GLY A 99 1.05 11.51 -13.82
CA GLY A 99 2.16 12.45 -13.91
C GLY A 99 2.76 12.90 -12.59
N SER A 100 2.69 12.04 -11.57
CA SER A 100 3.53 12.08 -10.35
C SER A 100 5.00 11.81 -10.71
#